data_AF-A0A844SUF3-F1
#
_entry.id   AF-A0A844SUF3-F1
#
_cell.length_a   1.000
_cell.length_b   1.000
_cell.length_c   1.000
_cell.angle_alpha   90.00
_cell.angle_beta   90.00
_cell.angle_gamma   90.00
#
_symmetry.space_group_name_H-M   'P 1'
#
loop_
_entity.id
_entity.type
_entity.pdbx_description
1 polymer ?
#
loop_
_entity_poly.entity_id
_entity_poly.type
_entity_poly.pdbx_seq_one_letter_code
_entity_poly.pdbx_strand_id
1 'polypeptide(L)'
;MTRELFWLSLTVILTGLLWIPYIINRCQVRGLSGAMGNPSRNDKPHAEWANRLMFAHDNAVENLVIFAPLVLILNAADYSTKWTVLACAVYFWARVAHLIVYTLGLPVFRTLAFTVGFLAQAVLALAIFKVV
;
A
#
# COMPACT_ATOMS: atom_id res chain seq x y z
N MET A 1 -15.04 0.07 16.64
CA MET A 1 -14.16 0.60 15.57
C MET A 1 -15.06 1.19 14.49
N THR A 2 -14.76 2.40 14.02
CA THR A 2 -15.46 2.98 12.86
C THR A 2 -15.13 2.20 11.59
N ARG A 3 -15.96 2.29 10.56
CA ARG A 3 -15.76 1.54 9.31
C ARG A 3 -14.51 2.03 8.58
N GLU A 4 -14.21 3.31 8.68
CA GLU A 4 -13.00 3.95 8.15
C GLU A 4 -11.75 3.38 8.83
N LEU A 5 -11.74 3.29 10.17
CA LEU A 5 -10.63 2.66 10.89
C LEU A 5 -10.47 1.18 10.53
N PHE A 6 -11.56 0.45 10.27
CA PHE A 6 -11.49 -0.94 9.80
C PHE A 6 -10.72 -1.07 8.48
N TRP A 7 -11.05 -0.24 7.48
CA TRP A 7 -10.32 -0.23 6.21
C TRP A 7 -8.88 0.24 6.35
N LEU A 8 -8.62 1.20 7.24
CA LEU A 8 -7.26 1.60 7.59
C LEU A 8 -6.47 0.42 8.18
N SER A 9 -7.05 -0.30 9.15
CA SER A 9 -6.40 -1.48 9.74
C SER A 9 -6.06 -2.53 8.69
N LEU A 10 -6.99 -2.85 7.78
CA LEU A 10 -6.71 -3.78 6.67
C LEU A 10 -5.58 -3.30 5.76
N THR A 11 -5.54 -2.00 5.46
CA THR A 11 -4.47 -1.41 4.63
C THR A 11 -3.10 -1.48 5.32
N VAL A 12 -3.05 -1.20 6.62
CA VAL A 12 -1.84 -1.31 7.44
C VAL A 12 -1.36 -2.75 7.48
N ILE A 13 -2.26 -3.71 7.72
CA ILE A 13 -1.94 -5.15 7.73
C ILE A 13 -1.40 -5.58 6.36
N LEU A 14 -2.09 -5.21 5.26
CA LEU A 14 -1.65 -5.52 3.91
C LEU A 14 -0.22 -5.03 3.68
N THR A 15 0.04 -3.75 3.95
CA THR A 15 1.35 -3.11 3.74
C THR A 15 2.42 -3.78 4.62
N GLY A 16 2.12 -4.04 5.89
CA GLY A 16 3.03 -4.70 6.83
C GLY A 16 3.37 -6.15 6.50
N LEU A 17 2.62 -6.80 5.59
CA LEU A 17 2.89 -8.17 5.16
C LEU A 17 3.60 -8.25 3.80
N LEU A 18 3.73 -7.14 3.05
CA LEU A 18 4.32 -7.14 1.70
C LEU A 18 5.80 -7.51 1.67
N TRP A 19 6.49 -7.42 2.79
CA TRP A 19 7.90 -7.78 2.86
C TRP A 19 8.17 -9.28 2.81
N ILE A 20 7.20 -10.08 3.25
CA ILE A 20 7.38 -11.53 3.41
C ILE A 20 7.77 -12.20 2.08
N PRO A 21 7.07 -11.98 0.94
CA PRO A 21 7.38 -12.71 -0.28
C PRO A 21 8.77 -12.39 -0.86
N TYR A 22 9.20 -11.12 -0.85
CA TYR A 22 10.53 -10.79 -1.39
C TYR A 22 11.67 -11.18 -0.44
N ILE A 23 11.43 -11.28 0.87
CA ILE A 23 12.42 -11.88 1.79
C ILE A 23 12.51 -13.39 1.59
N ILE A 24 11.40 -14.09 1.34
CA ILE A 24 11.45 -15.50 0.94
C ILE A 24 12.29 -15.66 -0.33
N ASN A 25 12.09 -14.80 -1.34
CA ASN A 25 12.93 -14.81 -2.54
C ASN A 25 14.42 -14.54 -2.22
N ARG A 26 14.71 -13.59 -1.33
CA ARG A 26 16.07 -13.31 -0.85
C ARG A 26 16.71 -14.55 -0.23
N CYS A 27 16.00 -15.27 0.64
CA CYS A 27 16.47 -16.51 1.24
C CYS A 27 16.71 -17.61 0.20
N GLN A 28 15.85 -17.73 -0.81
CA GLN A 28 16.02 -18.71 -1.89
C GLN A 28 17.25 -18.41 -2.77
N VAL A 29 17.52 -17.13 -3.04
CA VAL A 29 18.59 -16.71 -3.95
C VAL A 29 19.96 -16.63 -3.25
N ARG A 30 19.98 -16.17 -2.00
CA ARG A 30 21.21 -15.83 -1.24
C ARG A 30 21.47 -16.73 -0.04
N GLY A 31 20.56 -17.67 0.26
CA GLY A 31 20.56 -18.43 1.51
C GLY A 31 20.15 -17.58 2.71
N LEU A 32 19.92 -18.23 3.86
CA LEU A 32 19.53 -17.55 5.10
C LEU A 32 20.62 -16.58 5.60
N SER A 33 21.89 -16.98 5.53
CA SER A 33 23.02 -16.13 5.92
C SER A 33 23.16 -14.90 5.03
N GLY A 34 22.99 -15.05 3.72
CA GLY A 34 22.97 -13.93 2.78
C GLY A 34 21.73 -13.04 2.88
N ALA A 35 20.62 -13.56 3.41
CA ALA A 35 19.42 -12.75 3.68
C ALA A 35 19.56 -11.86 4.93
N MET A 36 20.32 -12.31 5.93
CA MET A 36 20.63 -11.58 7.17
C MET A 36 21.88 -10.69 7.04
N GLY A 37 22.69 -10.88 5.99
CA GLY A 37 23.87 -10.08 5.71
C GLY A 37 23.53 -8.67 5.23
N ASN A 38 24.51 -7.77 5.33
CA ASN A 38 24.40 -6.42 4.78
C ASN A 38 24.37 -6.46 3.24
N PRO A 39 23.58 -5.59 2.57
CA PRO A 39 23.57 -5.52 1.12
C PRO A 39 24.96 -5.27 0.53
N SER A 40 25.33 -6.07 -0.48
CA SER A 40 26.59 -5.94 -1.20
C SER A 40 26.35 -5.82 -2.70
N ARG A 41 27.23 -5.11 -3.40
CA ARG A 41 27.20 -5.01 -4.87
C ARG A 41 27.41 -6.36 -5.57
N ASN A 42 28.00 -7.32 -4.87
CA ASN A 42 28.25 -8.67 -5.38
C ASN A 42 27.09 -9.64 -5.10
N ASP A 43 26.01 -9.16 -4.49
CA ASP A 43 24.87 -10.02 -4.18
C ASP A 43 24.16 -10.50 -5.44
N LYS A 44 23.71 -11.76 -5.42
CA LYS A 44 22.85 -12.28 -6.47
C LYS A 44 21.55 -11.45 -6.56
N PRO A 45 21.13 -11.06 -7.78
CA PRO A 45 19.94 -10.25 -7.97
C PRO A 45 18.69 -11.02 -7.54
N HIS A 46 17.71 -10.32 -6.98
CA HIS A 46 16.39 -10.88 -6.73
C HIS A 46 15.71 -11.26 -8.04
N ALA A 47 14.70 -12.13 -7.97
CA ALA A 47 13.84 -12.35 -9.11
C ALA A 47 13.16 -11.04 -9.51
N GLU A 48 12.93 -10.85 -10.82
CA GLU A 48 12.35 -9.61 -11.36
C GLU A 48 11.00 -9.24 -10.71
N TRP A 49 10.16 -10.23 -10.41
CA TRP A 49 8.90 -10.00 -9.69
C TRP A 49 9.11 -9.50 -8.26
N ALA A 50 10.17 -9.96 -7.58
CA ALA A 50 10.48 -9.57 -6.22
C ALA A 50 11.03 -8.13 -6.18
N ASN A 51 11.85 -7.74 -7.15
CA ASN A 51 12.25 -6.35 -7.33
C ASN A 51 11.03 -5.44 -7.56
N ARG A 52 10.11 -5.83 -8.45
CA ARG A 52 8.86 -5.09 -8.67
C ARG A 52 7.98 -5.01 -7.42
N LEU A 53 7.90 -6.09 -6.64
CA LEU A 53 7.17 -6.11 -5.38
C LEU A 53 7.79 -5.17 -4.35
N MET A 54 9.12 -5.09 -4.27
CA MET A 54 9.79 -4.10 -3.40
C MET A 54 9.40 -2.67 -3.79
N PHE A 55 9.45 -2.32 -5.08
CA PHE A 55 8.98 -1.00 -5.54
C PHE A 55 7.48 -0.77 -5.26
N ALA A 56 6.65 -1.81 -5.37
CA ALA A 56 5.23 -1.72 -5.05
C ALA A 56 4.99 -1.52 -3.54
N HIS A 57 5.84 -2.12 -2.69
CA HIS A 57 5.81 -1.97 -1.24
C HIS A 57 6.25 -0.56 -0.83
N ASP A 58 7.36 -0.04 -1.34
CA ASP A 58 7.81 1.33 -1.07
C ASP A 58 6.70 2.34 -1.41
N ASN A 59 6.10 2.19 -2.60
CA ASN A 59 4.97 3.01 -3.01
C ASN A 59 3.75 2.85 -2.06
N ALA A 60 3.47 1.65 -1.55
CA ALA A 60 2.39 1.43 -0.60
C ALA A 60 2.65 2.17 0.72
N VAL A 61 3.89 2.15 1.22
CA VAL A 61 4.31 2.86 2.44
C VAL A 61 4.18 4.37 2.26
N GLU A 62 4.69 4.92 1.16
CA GLU A 62 4.58 6.36 0.86
C GLU A 62 3.11 6.82 0.83
N ASN A 63 2.22 6.03 0.22
CA ASN A 63 0.80 6.37 0.17
C ASN A 63 0.09 6.18 1.51
N LEU A 64 0.52 5.19 2.31
CA LEU A 64 -0.02 4.97 3.66
C LEU A 64 0.27 6.16 4.58
N VAL A 65 1.44 6.81 4.45
CA VAL A 65 1.80 8.02 5.20
C VAL A 65 0.83 9.19 4.92
N ILE A 66 0.15 9.20 3.78
CA ILE A 66 -0.88 10.20 3.45
C ILE A 66 -2.27 9.71 3.86
N PHE A 67 -2.63 8.49 3.49
CA PHE A 67 -3.96 7.92 3.74
C PHE A 67 -4.26 7.77 5.24
N ALA A 68 -3.30 7.28 6.04
CA ALA A 68 -3.53 7.02 7.46
C ALA A 68 -3.86 8.31 8.24
N PRO A 69 -3.08 9.42 8.13
CA PRO A 69 -3.46 10.67 8.77
C PRO A 69 -4.83 11.20 8.36
N LEU A 70 -5.21 11.10 7.08
CA LEU A 70 -6.54 11.55 6.63
C LEU A 70 -7.67 10.83 7.38
N VAL A 71 -7.58 9.50 7.48
CA VAL A 71 -8.57 8.71 8.22
C VAL A 71 -8.54 9.02 9.71
N LEU A 72 -7.35 9.18 10.30
CA LEU A 72 -7.20 9.48 11.73
C LEU A 72 -7.73 10.89 12.09
N ILE A 73 -7.52 11.89 11.22
CA ILE A 73 -8.08 13.24 11.38
C ILE A 73 -9.61 13.19 11.36
N LEU A 74 -10.20 12.50 10.37
CA LEU A 74 -11.66 12.34 10.28
C LEU A 74 -12.24 11.65 11.52
N ASN A 75 -11.56 10.60 11.99
CA ASN A 75 -11.97 9.89 13.20
C ASN A 75 -11.84 10.77 14.46
N ALA A 76 -10.77 11.59 14.57
CA ALA A 76 -10.60 12.52 15.69
C ALA A 76 -11.62 13.68 15.66
N ALA A 77 -12.07 14.07 14.47
CA ALA A 77 -13.13 15.05 14.26
C ALA A 77 -14.55 14.49 14.45
N ASP A 78 -14.68 13.20 14.77
CA ASP A 78 -15.95 12.45 14.85
C ASP A 78 -16.81 12.62 13.58
N TYR A 79 -16.15 12.65 12.41
CA TYR A 79 -16.80 12.88 11.13
C TYR A 79 -16.76 11.61 10.28
N SER A 80 -17.92 10.98 10.11
CA SER A 80 -18.10 9.77 9.29
C SER A 80 -19.32 9.92 8.38
N THR A 81 -19.11 9.68 7.09
CA THR A 81 -20.16 9.74 6.06
C THR A 81 -20.12 8.48 5.18
N LYS A 82 -21.13 8.30 4.32
CA LYS A 82 -21.10 7.22 3.34
C LYS A 82 -19.89 7.34 2.39
N TRP A 83 -19.48 8.57 2.09
CA TRP A 83 -18.37 8.88 1.18
C TRP A 83 -17.01 8.58 1.81
N THR A 84 -16.79 8.89 3.08
CA THR A 84 -15.53 8.56 3.78
C THR A 84 -15.33 7.05 3.87
N VAL A 85 -16.38 6.30 4.20
CA VAL A 85 -16.35 4.83 4.24
C VAL A 85 -16.05 4.24 2.87
N LEU A 86 -16.74 4.73 1.82
CA LEU A 86 -16.53 4.24 0.45
C LEU A 86 -15.12 4.56 -0.05
N ALA A 87 -14.62 5.77 0.22
CA ALA A 87 -13.26 6.16 -0.14
C ALA A 87 -12.21 5.25 0.52
N CYS A 88 -12.38 4.92 1.81
CA CYS A 88 -11.48 3.99 2.48
C CYS A 88 -11.50 2.58 1.86
N ALA A 89 -12.69 2.07 1.51
CA ALA A 89 -12.83 0.76 0.85
C ALA A 89 -12.21 0.75 -0.55
N VAL A 90 -12.47 1.79 -1.34
CA VAL A 90 -11.92 1.96 -2.70
C VAL A 90 -10.41 2.07 -2.63
N TYR A 91 -9.86 2.84 -1.69
CA TYR A 91 -8.43 2.95 -1.47
C TYR A 91 -7.80 1.58 -1.21
N PHE A 92 -8.36 0.78 -0.29
CA PHE A 92 -7.86 -0.55 0.01
C PHE A 92 -7.82 -1.45 -1.24
N TRP A 93 -8.92 -1.56 -1.97
CA TRP A 93 -8.97 -2.41 -3.17
C TRP A 93 -8.09 -1.90 -4.31
N ALA A 94 -7.96 -0.57 -4.46
CA ALA A 94 -7.02 0.03 -5.39
C ALA A 94 -5.58 -0.35 -5.05
N ARG A 95 -5.21 -0.40 -3.77
CA ARG A 95 -3.88 -0.85 -3.33
C ARG A 95 -3.65 -2.33 -3.58
N VAL A 96 -4.65 -3.18 -3.34
CA VAL A 96 -4.57 -4.62 -3.66
C VAL A 96 -4.37 -4.81 -5.17
N ALA A 97 -5.17 -4.14 -6.00
CA ALA A 97 -5.04 -4.21 -7.45
C ALA A 97 -3.67 -3.69 -7.93
N HIS A 98 -3.24 -2.53 -7.43
CA HIS A 98 -1.93 -1.94 -7.76
C HIS A 98 -0.79 -2.91 -7.43
N LEU A 99 -0.82 -3.53 -6.25
CA LEU A 99 0.18 -4.51 -5.82
C LEU A 99 0.29 -5.69 -6.78
N ILE A 100 -0.85 -6.31 -7.12
CA ILE A 100 -0.90 -7.49 -7.98
C ILE A 100 -0.36 -7.13 -9.38
N VAL A 101 -0.92 -6.08 -9.97
CA VAL A 101 -0.59 -5.63 -11.33
C VAL A 101 0.89 -5.22 -11.44
N TYR A 102 1.42 -4.51 -10.44
CA TYR A 102 2.81 -4.08 -10.45
C TYR A 102 3.75 -5.27 -10.29
N THR A 103 3.43 -6.22 -9.41
CA THR A 103 4.23 -7.45 -9.23
C THR A 103 4.29 -8.27 -10.54
N LEU A 104 3.15 -8.37 -11.24
CA LEU A 104 3.05 -9.03 -12.56
C LEU A 104 3.75 -8.26 -13.69
N GLY A 105 4.10 -6.98 -13.49
CA GLY A 105 4.77 -6.16 -14.49
C GLY A 105 3.85 -5.67 -15.61
N LEU A 106 2.55 -5.59 -15.36
CA LEU A 106 1.57 -5.10 -16.34
C LEU A 106 1.61 -3.56 -16.41
N PRO A 107 2.08 -2.97 -17.53
CA PRO A 107 2.15 -1.52 -17.67
C PRO A 107 0.75 -0.90 -17.76
N VAL A 108 0.63 0.41 -17.52
CA VAL A 108 -0.62 1.20 -17.55
C VAL A 108 -1.62 0.88 -16.43
N PHE A 109 -1.96 -0.39 -16.22
CA PHE A 109 -2.91 -0.81 -15.18
C PHE A 109 -2.48 -0.39 -13.78
N ARG A 110 -1.16 -0.39 -13.51
CA ARG A 110 -0.62 0.12 -12.23
C ARG A 110 -0.95 1.59 -12.04
N THR A 111 -0.85 2.40 -13.09
CA THR A 111 -1.11 3.83 -13.03
C THR A 111 -2.60 4.09 -12.80
N LEU A 112 -3.48 3.34 -13.46
CA LEU A 112 -4.93 3.44 -13.24
C LEU A 112 -5.29 3.10 -11.79
N ALA A 113 -4.78 1.99 -11.25
CA ALA A 113 -5.02 1.61 -9.86
C ALA A 113 -4.48 2.66 -8.88
N PHE A 114 -3.30 3.22 -9.14
CA PHE A 114 -2.74 4.32 -8.36
C PHE A 114 -3.65 5.55 -8.39
N THR A 115 -4.10 5.98 -9.56
CA THR A 115 -5.00 7.14 -9.71
C THR A 115 -6.30 6.96 -8.96
N VAL A 116 -6.89 5.76 -8.97
CA VAL A 116 -8.10 5.45 -8.18
C VAL A 116 -7.82 5.60 -6.68
N GLY A 117 -6.68 5.10 -6.19
CA GLY A 117 -6.27 5.27 -4.80
C GLY A 117 -6.05 6.75 -4.42
N PHE A 118 -5.42 7.52 -5.31
CA PHE A 118 -5.21 8.96 -5.12
C PHE A 118 -6.55 9.72 -5.03
N LEU A 119 -7.51 9.42 -5.92
CA LEU A 119 -8.83 10.05 -5.88
C LEU A 119 -9.58 9.72 -4.58
N ALA A 120 -9.43 8.50 -4.04
CA ALA A 120 -9.97 8.16 -2.74
C ALA A 120 -9.37 9.02 -1.61
N GLN A 121 -8.05 9.25 -1.62
CA GLN A 121 -7.41 10.18 -0.68
C GLN A 121 -7.92 11.62 -0.85
N ALA A 122 -8.12 12.08 -2.08
CA ALA A 122 -8.68 13.40 -2.35
C ALA A 122 -10.10 13.56 -1.78
N VAL A 123 -10.94 12.54 -1.90
CA VAL A 123 -12.28 12.53 -1.27
C VAL A 123 -12.18 12.65 0.25
N LEU A 124 -11.26 11.91 0.89
CA LEU A 124 -11.05 12.02 2.34
C LEU A 124 -10.56 13.42 2.74
N ALA A 125 -9.64 14.01 1.97
CA ALA A 125 -9.18 15.37 2.21
C ALA A 125 -10.31 16.40 2.09
N LEU A 126 -11.17 16.29 1.07
CA LEU A 126 -12.34 17.16 0.90
C LEU A 126 -13.38 16.97 2.01
N ALA A 127 -13.54 15.73 2.51
CA ALA A 127 -14.44 15.43 3.63
C ALA A 127 -13.97 16.09 4.93
N ILE A 128 -12.66 16.25 5.16
CA ILE A 128 -12.13 16.98 6.32
C ILE A 128 -12.64 18.43 6.32
N PHE A 129 -12.74 19.05 5.15
CA PHE A 129 -13.29 20.40 4.98
C PHE A 129 -14.81 20.43 4.82
N LYS A 130 -15.50 19.30 4.99
CA LYS A 130 -16.97 19.14 4.89
C LYS A 130 -17.54 19.57 3.53
N VAL A 131 -16.74 19.41 2.47
CA VAL A 131 -17.18 19.71 1.10
C VAL A 131 -18.04 18.56 0.53
N VAL A 132 -17.90 17.35 1.08
CA VAL A 132 -18.55 16.10 0.64
C VAL A 132 -19.05 15.32 1.85
#